data_AF-D1B4B2-F1
#
_entry.id   AF-D1B4B2-F1
#
_cell.length_a   1.000
_cell.length_b   1.000
_cell.length_c   1.000
_cell.angle_alpha   90.00
_cell.angle_beta   90.00
_cell.angle_gamma   90.00
#
_symmetry.space_group_name_H-M   'P 1'
#
loop_
_entity.id
_entity.type
_entity.pdbx_description
1 polymer ?
#
loop_
_entity_poly.entity_id
_entity_poly.type
_entity_poly.pdbx_seq_one_letter_code
_entity_poly.pdbx_strand_id
1 'polypeptide(L)' 'MNMETIRELQAYGYIFFTIFLAVILYSYLYHLYKAEKKGTRNYEQYSNIALHDNLDDAPVESRTPSNKEKE' A
#
# COMPACT_ATOMS: atom_id res chain seq x y z
N MET A 1 13.18 20.22 33.07
CA MET A 1 12.48 18.93 32.89
C MET A 1 13.31 17.87 33.58
N ASN A 2 12.70 17.08 34.46
CA ASN A 2 13.41 16.08 35.24
C ASN A 2 13.60 14.81 34.40
N MET A 3 14.64 14.04 34.65
CA MET A 3 14.95 12.86 33.85
C MET A 3 13.84 11.79 33.89
N GLU A 4 13.12 11.70 35.00
CA GLU A 4 11.92 10.87 35.16
C GLU A 4 10.80 11.31 34.21
N THR A 5 10.47 12.60 34.18
CA THR A 5 9.42 13.14 33.30
C THR A 5 9.70 12.92 31.81
N ILE A 6 10.99 12.96 31.41
CA ILE A 6 11.40 12.67 30.03
C ILE A 6 11.18 11.19 29.69
N ARG A 7 11.53 10.28 30.62
CA ARG A 7 11.35 8.83 30.45
C ARG A 7 9.88 8.42 30.38
N GLU A 8 9.04 9.02 31.22
CA GLU A 8 7.59 8.79 31.19
C GLU A 8 7.00 9.22 29.85
N LEU A 9 7.32 10.44 29.38
CA LEU A 9 6.85 10.93 28.09
C LEU A 9 7.30 10.03 26.93
N GLN A 10 8.55 9.55 26.96
CA GLN A 10 9.07 8.63 25.96
C GLN A 10 8.29 7.30 25.94
N ALA A 11 7.96 6.75 27.12
CA ALA A 11 7.20 5.50 27.22
C ALA A 11 5.78 5.66 26.65
N TYR A 12 5.09 6.74 27.01
CA TYR A 12 3.76 7.04 26.45
C TYR A 12 3.83 7.29 24.94
N GLY A 13 4.83 8.03 24.47
CA GLY A 13 5.07 8.26 23.05
C GLY A 13 5.27 6.96 22.29
N TYR A 14 6.11 6.06 22.81
CA TYR A 14 6.39 4.78 22.17
C TYR A 14 5.12 3.93 21.99
N ILE A 15 4.31 3.80 23.05
CA ILE A 15 3.06 3.03 23.00
C ILE A 15 2.06 3.68 22.03
N PHE A 16 1.89 5.01 22.13
CA PHE A 16 1.00 5.76 21.24
C PHE A 16 1.40 5.57 19.78
N PHE A 17 2.66 5.78 19.43
CA PHE A 17 3.13 5.64 18.05
C PHE A 17 3.03 4.20 17.56
N THR A 18 3.26 3.22 18.42
CA THR A 18 3.10 1.79 18.06
C THR A 18 1.65 1.49 17.70
N ILE A 19 0.69 1.91 18.53
CA ILE A 19 -0.75 1.74 18.26
C ILE A 19 -1.16 2.52 17.01
N PHE A 20 -0.72 3.78 16.90
CA PHE A 20 -1.00 4.64 15.75
C PHE A 20 -0.51 4.01 14.44
N LEU A 21 0.71 3.47 14.42
CA LEU A 21 1.31 2.84 13.25
C LEU A 21 0.58 1.54 12.89
N ALA A 22 0.17 0.75 13.90
CA ALA A 22 -0.69 -0.41 13.68
C ALA A 22 -2.04 -0.01 13.07
N VAL A 23 -2.70 1.02 13.59
CA VAL A 23 -3.98 1.52 13.06
C VAL A 23 -3.84 1.98 11.61
N ILE A 24 -2.78 2.74 11.28
CA ILE A 24 -2.50 3.15 9.90
C ILE A 24 -2.31 1.93 8.99
N LEU A 25 -1.51 0.96 9.41
CA LEU A 25 -1.23 -0.24 8.63
C LEU A 25 -2.51 -1.04 8.35
N TYR A 26 -3.31 -1.31 9.37
CA TYR A 26 -4.59 -2.03 9.19
C TYR A 26 -5.60 -1.22 8.38
N SER A 27 -5.63 0.10 8.54
CA SER A 27 -6.48 0.96 7.70
C SER A 27 -6.06 0.91 6.24
N TYR A 28 -4.76 0.85 5.96
CA TYR A 28 -4.23 0.71 4.60
C TYR A 28 -4.57 -0.66 4.00
N LEU A 29 -4.41 -1.75 4.76
CA LEU A 29 -4.84 -3.09 4.32
C LEU A 29 -6.34 -3.10 4.00
N TYR A 30 -7.17 -2.54 4.88
CA TYR A 30 -8.61 -2.42 4.64
C TYR A 30 -8.91 -1.59 3.37
N HIS A 31 -8.20 -0.48 3.17
CA HIS A 31 -8.33 0.31 1.95
C HIS A 31 -7.97 -0.50 0.70
N LEU A 32 -6.91 -1.31 0.73
CA LEU A 32 -6.49 -2.16 -0.39
C LEU A 32 -7.59 -3.16 -0.77
N TYR A 33 -8.11 -3.93 0.19
CA TYR A 33 -9.22 -4.86 -0.05
C TYR A 33 -10.50 -4.16 -0.53
N LYS A 34 -10.78 -2.96 -0.02
CA LYS A 34 -11.92 -2.16 -0.47
C LYS A 34 -11.74 -1.66 -1.91
N ALA A 35 -10.54 -1.25 -2.30
CA ALA A 35 -10.22 -0.80 -3.65
C ALA A 35 -10.34 -1.96 -4.67
N GLU A 36 -9.95 -3.16 -4.25
CA GLU A 36 -10.14 -4.39 -5.01
C GLU A 36 -11.64 -4.71 -5.18
N LYS A 37 -12.41 -4.76 -4.08
CA LYS A 37 -13.87 -5.03 -4.12
C LYS A 37 -14.66 -3.99 -4.93
N LYS A 38 -14.19 -2.75 -4.97
CA LYS A 38 -14.81 -1.66 -5.75
C LYS A 38 -14.49 -1.75 -7.25
N GLY A 39 -13.59 -2.65 -7.66
CA GLY A 39 -13.22 -2.85 -9.06
C GLY A 39 -12.39 -1.70 -9.65
N THR A 40 -11.84 -0.82 -8.81
CA THR A 40 -10.99 0.28 -9.31
C THR A 40 -9.61 -0.19 -9.74
N ARG A 41 -9.14 -1.30 -9.17
CA ARG A 41 -7.87 -1.97 -9.53
C ARG A 41 -7.92 -3.42 -9.09
N ASN A 42 -7.72 -4.35 -10.02
CA ASN A 42 -7.58 -5.77 -9.72
C ASN A 42 -6.12 -6.03 -9.37
N TYR A 43 -5.80 -6.29 -8.10
CA TYR A 43 -4.42 -6.57 -7.68
C TYR A 43 -4.05 -8.05 -7.84
N GLU A 44 -5.02 -8.96 -7.92
CA GLU A 44 -4.77 -10.39 -8.14
C GLU A 44 -4.17 -10.67 -9.52
N GLN A 45 -4.48 -9.84 -10.52
CA GLN A 45 -3.95 -10.01 -11.88
C GLN A 45 -2.41 -9.97 -11.93
N TYR A 46 -1.75 -9.28 -11.00
CA TYR A 46 -0.29 -9.24 -10.96
C TYR A 46 0.34 -10.54 -10.47
N SER A 47 -0.41 -11.36 -9.73
CA SER A 47 0.01 -12.72 -9.38
C SER A 47 0.25 -13.57 -10.63
N ASN A 48 -0.55 -13.32 -11.68
CA ASN A 48 -0.43 -14.04 -12.95
C ASN A 48 0.80 -13.65 -13.78
N ILE A 49 1.55 -12.60 -13.41
CA ILE A 49 2.82 -12.25 -14.09
C ILE A 49 3.83 -13.40 -13.97
N ALA A 50 3.87 -14.07 -12.81
CA ALA A 50 4.78 -15.19 -12.62
C ALA A 50 4.38 -16.45 -13.41
N LEU A 51 3.11 -16.58 -13.79
CA LEU A 51 2.61 -17.69 -14.61
C LEU A 51 2.73 -17.43 -16.12
N HIS A 52 2.74 -16.15 -16.52
CA HIS A 52 2.79 -15.70 -17.91
C HIS A 52 4.01 -14.77 -18.11
N ASP A 53 5.21 -15.35 -18.00
CA ASP A 53 6.48 -14.63 -18.10
C ASP A 53 7.17 -14.78 -19.48
N ASN A 54 6.48 -15.36 -20.47
CA ASN A 54 7.06 -15.54 -21.80
C ASN A 54 7.15 -14.21 -22.54
N LEU A 55 8.10 -14.12 -23.47
CA LEU A 55 8.33 -12.93 -24.31
C LEU A 55 7.11 -12.54 -25.16
N ASP A 56 6.28 -13.52 -25.54
CA ASP A 56 5.11 -13.33 -26.40
C ASP A 56 3.81 -13.13 -25.59
N ASP A 57 3.86 -13.15 -24.27
CA ASP A 57 2.67 -13.03 -23.42
C ASP A 57 2.10 -11.60 -23.44
N ALA A 58 0.78 -11.49 -23.33
CA ALA A 58 0.10 -10.20 -23.35
C ALA A 58 0.40 -9.38 -22.08
N PRO A 59 0.55 -8.04 -22.18
CA PRO A 59 0.73 -7.19 -21.01
C PRO A 59 -0.43 -7.33 -20.01
N VAL A 60 -0.09 -7.52 -18.73
CA VAL A 60 -1.08 -7.71 -17.65
C VAL A 60 -2.01 -6.51 -17.45
N GLU A 61 -1.55 -5.30 -17.79
CA GLU A 61 -2.41 -4.12 -17.84
C GLU A 61 -2.47 -3.56 -19.25
N SER A 62 -3.69 -3.26 -19.69
CA SER A 62 -3.92 -2.50 -20.92
C SER A 62 -3.32 -1.11 -20.75
N ARG A 63 -2.23 -0.83 -21.48
CA ARG A 63 -1.71 0.53 -21.60
C ARG A 63 -2.68 1.34 -22.46
N THR A 64 -3.60 2.07 -21.84
CA THR A 64 -4.23 3.19 -22.55
C THR A 64 -3.12 4.17 -22.89
N PRO A 65 -2.88 4.54 -24.15
CA PRO A 65 -1.87 5.54 -24.45
C PRO A 65 -2.28 6.84 -23.76
N SER A 66 -1.61 7.17 -22.65
CA SER A 66 -1.55 8.53 -22.14
C SER A 66 -0.64 9.36 -23.06
N ASN A 67 -0.97 9.39 -24.34
CA ASN A 67 -0.35 10.25 -25.32
C ASN A 67 -1.47 10.99 -26.04
N LYS A 68 -2.01 11.99 -25.35
CA LYS A 68 -2.29 13.25 -26.05
C LYS A 68 -0.93 13.88 -26.25
N GLU A 69 -0.38 13.71 -27.45
CA GLU A 69 0.63 14.55 -28.08
C GLU A 69 1.80 15.00 -27.19
N LYS A 70 2.90 14.24 -27.22
CA LYS A 70 4.24 14.84 -27.34
C LYS A 70 5.05 14.05 -28.35
N GLU A 71 5.11 14.65 -29.55
CA GLU A 71 5.98 14.45 -30.72
C GLU A 71 5.97 13.10 -31.44
#